data_AF-A0A7C5MWJ8-F1
#
_entry.id   AF-A0A7C5MWJ8-F1
#
_cell.length_a   1.000
_cell.length_b   1.000
_cell.length_c   1.000
_cell.angle_alpha   90.00
_cell.angle_beta   90.00
_cell.angle_gamma   90.00
#
_symmetry.space_group_name_H-M   'P 1'
#
loop_
_entity.id
_entity.type
_entity.pdbx_description
1 polymer ?
#
loop_
_entity_poly.entity_id
_entity_poly.type
_entity_poly.pdbx_seq_one_letter_code
_entity_poly.pdbx_strand_id
1 'polypeptide(L)'
;MGEKTGKTVRVLEYGVDDRKFLEDLFAPLSIVTINTIWLPDGTTETRVILRKKGGRQPPFDVKALKEIARKVRNMTLRVEFTD
;
A
#
# COMPACT_ATOMS: atom_id res chain seq x y z
N MET A 1 -21.44 2.01 3.94
CA MET A 1 -20.50 3.16 4.05
C MET A 1 -20.13 3.68 2.68
N GLY A 2 -19.52 2.88 1.80
CA GLY A 2 -19.16 3.34 0.43
C GLY A 2 -20.35 3.79 -0.42
N GLU A 3 -21.50 3.12 -0.33
CA GLU A 3 -22.72 3.49 -1.07
C GLU A 3 -23.31 4.84 -0.64
N LYS A 4 -23.10 5.24 0.62
CA LYS A 4 -23.58 6.54 1.13
C LYS A 4 -22.65 7.69 0.74
N THR A 5 -21.37 7.41 0.49
CA THR A 5 -20.36 8.43 0.18
C THR A 5 -19.98 8.48 -1.30
N GLY A 6 -20.41 7.50 -2.12
CA GLY A 6 -19.99 7.36 -3.52
C GLY A 6 -18.47 7.17 -3.68
N LYS A 7 -17.79 6.72 -2.63
CA LYS A 7 -16.32 6.64 -2.54
C LYS A 7 -15.87 5.28 -2.04
N THR A 8 -14.70 4.85 -2.47
CA THR A 8 -14.03 3.68 -1.90
C THR A 8 -13.58 4.01 -0.48
N VAL A 9 -14.18 3.36 0.51
CA VAL A 9 -13.85 3.54 1.93
C VAL A 9 -12.97 2.40 2.40
N ARG A 10 -11.99 2.72 3.23
CA ARG A 10 -11.03 1.76 3.78
C ARG A 10 -10.81 2.00 5.25
N VAL A 11 -10.79 0.93 6.03
CA VAL A 11 -10.56 0.97 7.48
C VAL A 11 -9.13 0.48 7.70
N LEU A 12 -8.37 1.23 8.50
CA LEU A 12 -6.99 0.90 8.85
C LEU A 12 -6.92 0.83 10.38
N GLU A 13 -6.24 -0.18 10.90
CA GLU A 13 -6.04 -0.32 12.33
C GLU A 13 -5.06 0.74 12.85
N TYR A 14 -5.38 1.33 14.01
CA TYR A 14 -4.53 2.34 14.65
C TYR A 14 -3.55 1.69 15.64
N GLY A 15 -2.35 2.25 15.77
CA GLY A 15 -1.33 1.76 16.71
C GLY A 15 -0.56 0.53 16.24
N VAL A 16 -0.74 0.11 14.98
CA VAL A 16 -0.03 -1.04 14.40
C VAL A 16 1.30 -0.65 13.76
N ASP A 17 2.19 -1.63 13.62
CA ASP A 17 3.44 -1.52 12.86
C ASP A 17 3.22 -1.36 11.35
N ASP A 18 4.27 -0.93 10.66
CA ASP A 18 4.22 -0.60 9.23
C ASP A 18 3.82 -1.79 8.35
N ARG A 19 4.24 -3.01 8.70
CA ARG A 19 3.84 -4.22 7.97
C ARG A 19 2.32 -4.37 7.97
N LYS A 20 1.70 -4.34 9.16
CA LYS A 20 0.26 -4.52 9.33
C LYS A 20 -0.52 -3.38 8.68
N PHE A 21 -0.02 -2.15 8.81
CA PHE A 21 -0.57 -1.00 8.09
C PHE A 21 -0.58 -1.21 6.56
N LEU A 22 0.53 -1.69 5.98
CA LEU A 22 0.61 -1.95 4.55
C LEU A 22 -0.32 -3.10 4.13
N GLU A 23 -0.45 -4.15 4.94
CA GLU A 23 -1.38 -5.25 4.67
C GLU A 23 -2.83 -4.76 4.61
N ASP A 24 -3.27 -3.96 5.59
CA ASP A 24 -4.60 -3.34 5.58
C ASP A 24 -4.78 -2.36 4.40
N LEU A 25 -3.72 -1.63 4.04
CA LEU A 25 -3.71 -0.69 2.92
C LEU A 25 -3.71 -1.37 1.55
N PHE A 26 -3.27 -2.62 1.40
CA PHE A 26 -3.23 -3.34 0.12
C PHE A 26 -4.21 -4.51 -0.01
N ALA A 27 -4.90 -4.92 1.06
CA ALA A 27 -6.06 -5.82 1.00
C ALA A 27 -7.03 -5.55 -0.20
N PRO A 28 -7.54 -6.56 -0.90
CA PRO A 28 -7.31 -7.98 -0.70
C PRO A 28 -6.05 -8.52 -1.40
N LEU A 29 -5.15 -7.66 -1.91
CA LEU A 29 -3.90 -8.14 -2.51
C LEU A 29 -2.95 -8.60 -1.42
N SER A 30 -2.34 -9.76 -1.64
CA SER A 30 -1.30 -10.29 -0.76
C SER A 30 0.02 -9.59 -1.04
N ILE A 31 0.67 -9.10 0.01
CA ILE A 31 2.05 -8.62 -0.06
C ILE A 31 2.96 -9.85 -0.07
N VAL A 32 3.82 -9.93 -1.09
CA VAL A 32 4.84 -10.98 -1.19
C VAL A 32 6.08 -10.58 -0.41
N THR A 33 6.52 -9.33 -0.60
CA THR A 33 7.73 -8.83 0.04
C THR A 33 7.57 -7.35 0.39
N ILE A 34 8.14 -6.97 1.54
CA ILE A 34 8.36 -5.57 1.94
C ILE A 34 9.86 -5.41 2.13
N ASN A 35 10.45 -4.45 1.42
CA ASN A 35 11.86 -4.12 1.55
C ASN A 35 12.05 -2.62 1.75
N THR A 36 13.06 -2.23 2.51
CA THR A 36 13.46 -0.83 2.66
C THR A 36 14.68 -0.57 1.80
N ILE A 37 14.58 0.43 0.93
CA ILE A 37 15.67 0.92 0.09
C ILE A 37 16.23 2.17 0.77
N TRP A 38 17.51 2.11 1.14
CA TRP A 38 18.25 3.26 1.66
C TRP A 38 18.90 3.97 0.48
N LEU A 39 18.53 5.22 0.27
CA LEU A 39 19.08 6.03 -0.80
C LEU A 39 20.37 6.74 -0.31
N PRO A 40 21.32 7.05 -1.23
CA PRO A 40 22.59 7.67 -0.86
C PRO A 40 22.41 9.08 -0.25
N ASP A 41 21.29 9.75 -0.50
CA ASP A 41 20.89 11.01 0.12
C ASP A 41 20.35 10.85 1.56
N GLY A 42 20.30 9.62 2.09
CA GLY A 42 19.87 9.32 3.46
C GLY A 42 18.36 9.15 3.62
N THR A 43 17.56 9.36 2.57
CA THR A 43 16.14 9.04 2.60
C THR A 43 15.89 7.54 2.40
N THR A 44 14.67 7.10 2.71
CA THR A 44 14.24 5.72 2.55
C THR A 44 13.02 5.60 1.63
N GLU A 45 12.99 4.53 0.85
CA GLU A 45 11.85 4.14 0.03
C GLU A 45 11.44 2.71 0.40
N THR A 46 10.16 2.51 0.73
CA THR A 46 9.63 1.18 1.04
C THR A 46 9.09 0.55 -0.25
N ARG A 47 9.76 -0.51 -0.69
CA ARG A 47 9.34 -1.34 -1.82
C ARG A 47 8.37 -2.42 -1.35
N VAL A 48 7.18 -2.43 -1.93
CA VAL A 48 6.14 -3.42 -1.66
C VAL A 48 5.83 -4.17 -2.95
N ILE A 49 6.02 -5.49 -2.92
CA ILE A 49 5.70 -6.37 -4.05
C ILE A 49 4.37 -7.06 -3.75
N LEU A 50 3.38 -6.85 -4.62
CA LEU A 50 2.03 -7.38 -4.48
C LEU A 50 1.82 -8.55 -5.45
N ARG A 51 1.11 -9.58 -4.99
CA ARG A 51 0.70 -10.68 -5.86
C ARG A 51 -0.51 -10.29 -6.69
N LYS A 52 -0.42 -10.44 -8.00
CA LYS A 52 -1.53 -10.18 -8.94
C LYS A 52 -2.41 -11.42 -9.00
N LYS A 53 -3.72 -11.27 -8.75
CA LYS A 53 -4.65 -12.40 -8.85
C LYS A 53 -5.11 -12.57 -10.31
N GLY A 54 -4.44 -13.43 -11.06
CA GLY A 54 -4.86 -13.90 -12.39
C GLY A 54 -4.90 -12.81 -13.47
N GLY A 55 -3.85 -11.99 -13.59
CA GLY A 55 -3.73 -11.00 -14.66
C GLY A 55 -4.66 -9.78 -14.58
N ARG A 56 -5.63 -9.76 -13.64
CA ARG A 56 -6.57 -8.63 -13.46
C ARG A 56 -5.89 -7.40 -12.90
N GLN A 57 -6.32 -6.24 -13.37
CA GLN A 57 -5.89 -4.94 -12.86
C GLN A 57 -6.31 -4.81 -11.37
N PRO A 58 -5.47 -4.24 -10.49
CA PRO A 58 -5.81 -4.07 -9.08
C PRO A 58 -7.13 -3.30 -8.95
N PRO A 59 -8.00 -3.67 -7.98
CA PRO A 59 -9.32 -3.06 -7.81
C PRO A 59 -9.25 -1.65 -7.19
N PHE A 60 -8.07 -1.04 -7.12
CA PHE A 60 -7.82 0.23 -6.45
C PHE A 60 -6.76 1.05 -7.17
N ASP A 61 -6.85 2.36 -6.98
CA ASP A 61 -5.89 3.31 -7.52
C ASP A 61 -4.60 3.29 -6.70
N VAL A 62 -3.53 2.74 -7.28
CA VAL A 62 -2.23 2.60 -6.61
C VAL A 62 -1.66 3.97 -6.21
N LYS A 63 -1.90 5.02 -7.01
CA LYS A 63 -1.41 6.37 -6.70
C LYS A 63 -2.11 6.93 -5.46
N ALA A 64 -3.42 6.75 -5.32
CA ALA A 64 -4.15 7.13 -4.12
C ALA A 64 -3.64 6.40 -2.87
N LEU A 65 -3.31 5.11 -2.97
CA LEU A 65 -2.74 4.37 -1.83
C LEU A 65 -1.35 4.88 -1.43
N LYS A 66 -0.48 5.20 -2.40
CA LYS A 66 0.82 5.83 -2.13
C LYS A 66 0.66 7.17 -1.41
N GLU A 67 -0.31 7.97 -1.82
CA GLU A 67 -0.62 9.25 -1.18
C GLU A 67 -1.12 9.07 0.27
N ILE A 68 -1.94 8.04 0.54
CA ILE A 68 -2.37 7.70 1.90
C ILE A 68 -1.18 7.31 2.77
N ALA A 69 -0.30 6.42 2.28
CA ALA A 69 0.90 6.02 3.02
C ALA A 69 1.82 7.21 3.32
N ARG A 70 2.00 8.13 2.36
CA ARG A 70 2.75 9.36 2.58
C ARG A 70 2.11 10.25 3.63
N LYS A 71 0.78 10.47 3.58
CA LYS A 71 0.10 11.38 4.51
C LYS A 71 -0.07 10.81 5.93
N VAL A 72 -0.26 9.50 6.05
CA VAL A 72 -0.56 8.85 7.34
C VAL A 72 0.72 8.41 8.06
N ARG A 73 1.74 7.96 7.32
CA ARG A 73 2.98 7.38 7.89
C ARG A 73 4.27 8.05 7.40
N ASN A 74 4.19 9.11 6.59
CA ASN A 74 5.36 9.75 5.96
C ASN A 74 6.24 8.76 5.17
N MET A 75 5.62 7.73 4.58
CA MET A 75 6.31 6.68 3.83
C MET A 75 6.28 6.91 2.33
N THR A 76 7.44 6.83 1.69
CA THR A 76 7.54 6.80 0.22
C THR A 76 7.43 5.36 -0.25
N LEU A 77 6.38 5.05 -1.02
CA LEU A 77 6.09 3.69 -1.48
C LEU A 77 6.43 3.46 -2.95
N ARG A 78 7.20 2.39 -3.19
CA ARG A 78 7.39 1.79 -4.51
C ARG A 78 6.61 0.48 -4.60
N VAL A 79 5.54 0.49 -5.37
CA VAL A 79 4.64 -0.66 -5.52
C VAL A 79 4.94 -1.38 -6.83
N GLU A 80 5.19 -2.68 -6.73
CA GLU A 80 5.43 -3.58 -7.86
C GLU A 80 4.51 -4.80 -7.78
N PHE A 81 4.33 -5.48 -8.91
CA PHE A 81 3.45 -6.63 -9.01
C PHE A 81 4.22 -7.85 -9.52
N THR A 82 3.92 -9.01 -8.92
CA THR A 82 4.35 -10.33 -9.43
C THR A 82 3.13 -11.15 -9.82
N ASP A 83 3.33 -12.10 -10.74
CA ASP A 83 2.36 -13.15 -11.05
C ASP A 83 2.25 -14.18 -9.91
#